data_AF-A0A239CVX3-F1
#
_entry.id   AF-A0A239CVX3-F1
#
_cell.length_a   1.000
_cell.length_b   1.000
_cell.length_c   1.000
_cell.angle_alpha   90.00
_cell.angle_beta   90.00
_cell.angle_gamma   90.00
#
_symmetry.space_group_name_H-M   'P 1'
#
loop_
_entity.id
_entity.type
_entity.pdbx_description
1 polymer ?
#
loop_
_entity_poly.entity_id
_entity_poly.type
_entity_poly.pdbx_seq_one_letter_code
_entity_poly.pdbx_strand_id
1 'polypeptide(L)'
;MKIIYAYKGNIYAAYSAAYLRLKLDTALLNEIQNELGEKHKEIKPYYLGLDEDLNEIYIANYGKNPTIFKNTMEGLGKLYEAEIKVIPVN
;
A
#
# COMPACT_ATOMS: atom_id res chain seq x y z
N MET A 1 -9.03 -14.68 -0.98
CA MET A 1 -9.02 -13.22 -1.11
C MET A 1 -7.61 -12.66 -0.88
N LYS A 2 -7.06 -11.94 -1.86
CA LYS A 2 -5.83 -11.14 -1.73
C LYS A 2 -6.23 -9.70 -1.39
N ILE A 3 -5.60 -9.12 -0.37
CA ILE A 3 -5.87 -7.74 0.04
C ILE A 3 -4.70 -6.87 -0.40
N ILE A 4 -4.98 -5.79 -1.13
CA ILE A 4 -3.98 -4.84 -1.60
C ILE A 4 -4.17 -3.53 -0.84
N TYR A 5 -3.18 -3.17 -0.04
CA TYR A 5 -3.10 -1.85 0.57
C TYR A 5 -2.31 -0.91 -0.34
N ALA A 6 -2.95 0.16 -0.78
CA ALA A 6 -2.41 1.06 -1.78
C ALA A 6 -2.25 2.47 -1.20
N TYR A 7 -1.00 2.96 -1.18
CA TYR A 7 -0.64 4.24 -0.60
C TYR A 7 -0.17 5.23 -1.65
N LYS A 8 -0.63 6.49 -1.57
CA LYS A 8 -0.14 7.56 -2.44
C LYS A 8 0.93 8.36 -1.72
N GLY A 9 2.18 8.25 -2.18
CA GLY A 9 3.30 9.03 -1.64
C GLY A 9 3.92 8.50 -0.34
N ASN A 10 3.33 7.50 0.31
CA ASN A 10 3.95 6.85 1.46
C ASN A 10 4.74 5.60 1.04
N ILE A 11 6.06 5.67 1.20
CA ILE A 11 7.01 4.58 0.89
C ILE A 11 6.92 3.44 1.92
N TYR A 12 6.27 3.70 3.06
CA TYR A 12 6.07 2.80 4.19
C TYR A 12 4.71 2.10 4.15
N ALA A 13 4.22 1.78 2.94
CA ALA A 13 2.93 1.11 2.73
C ALA A 13 2.71 -0.12 3.64
N ALA A 14 3.77 -0.92 3.87
CA ALA A 14 3.74 -2.07 4.77
C ALA A 14 3.49 -1.67 6.24
N TYR A 15 4.17 -0.64 6.76
CA TYR A 15 3.95 -0.16 8.13
C TYR A 15 2.55 0.39 8.31
N SER A 16 2.11 1.22 7.38
CA SER A 16 0.79 1.82 7.47
C SER A 16 -0.32 0.78 7.41
N ALA A 17 -0.11 -0.33 6.69
CA ALA A 17 -1.06 -1.42 6.64
C ALA A 17 -1.04 -2.25 7.93
N ALA A 18 0.13 -2.50 8.52
CA ALA A 18 0.24 -3.08 9.85
C ALA A 18 -0.49 -2.23 10.89
N TYR A 19 -0.37 -0.90 10.83
CA TYR A 19 -1.09 0.02 11.71
C TYR A 19 -2.61 -0.06 11.51
N LEU A 20 -3.11 -0.04 10.27
CA LEU A 20 -4.54 -0.24 10.00
C LEU A 20 -5.04 -1.60 10.49
N ARG A 21 -4.26 -2.66 10.28
CA ARG A 21 -4.61 -4.04 10.65
C ARG A 21 -4.66 -4.25 12.15
N LEU A 22 -3.72 -3.64 12.87
CA LEU A 22 -3.60 -3.65 14.32
C LEU A 22 -4.45 -2.57 15.00
N LYS A 23 -5.15 -1.73 14.21
CA LYS A 23 -5.91 -0.56 14.68
C LYS A 23 -5.09 0.40 15.54
N LEU A 24 -3.81 0.53 15.21
CA LEU A 24 -2.89 1.45 15.85
C LEU A 24 -3.13 2.87 15.35
N ASP A 25 -2.80 3.85 16.19
CA ASP A 25 -2.94 5.26 15.85
C ASP A 25 -2.03 5.63 14.67
N THR A 26 -2.64 6.01 13.56
CA THR A 26 -1.94 6.39 12.33
C THR A 26 -1.20 7.72 12.46
N ALA A 27 -1.45 8.52 13.52
CA ALA A 27 -0.71 9.76 13.77
C ALA A 27 0.80 9.52 13.99
N LEU A 28 1.17 8.37 14.57
CA LEU A 28 2.57 7.94 14.74
C LEU A 28 3.30 7.73 13.41
N LEU A 29 2.58 7.45 12.32
CA LEU A 29 3.17 7.29 10.99
C LEU A 29 3.69 8.61 10.44
N ASN A 30 3.05 9.74 10.75
CA ASN A 30 3.45 11.05 10.24
C ASN A 30 4.82 11.48 10.77
N GLU A 31 5.11 11.19 12.04
CA GLU A 31 6.40 11.50 12.66
C GLU A 31 7.53 10.68 12.03
N ILE A 32 7.31 9.37 11.88
CA ILE A 32 8.26 8.44 11.27
C ILE A 32 8.46 8.74 9.78
N GLN A 33 7.40 9.12 9.06
CA GLN A 33 7.45 9.48 7.64
C GLN A 33 8.34 10.69 7.36
N ASN A 34 8.28 11.72 8.21
CA ASN A 34 9.05 12.95 8.01
C ASN A 34 10.56 12.69 8.15
N GLU A 35 10.95 11.94 9.18
CA GLU A 35 12.35 11.62 9.45
C GLU A 35 12.96 10.74 8.36
N LEU A 36 12.18 9.75 7.89
CA LEU A 36 12.61 8.81 6.87
C LEU A 36 12.53 9.36 5.44
N GLY A 37 11.55 10.21 5.16
CA GLY A 37 11.37 10.87 3.86
C GLY A 37 12.51 11.82 3.54
N GLU A 38 13.06 12.52 4.53
CA GLU A 38 14.29 13.32 4.38
C GLU A 38 15.53 12.46 4.12
N LYS A 39 15.64 11.30 4.79
CA LYS A 39 16.78 10.39 4.67
C LYS A 39 16.83 9.62 3.34
N HIS A 40 15.68 9.48 2.67
CA HIS A 40 15.53 8.65 1.46
C HIS A 40 14.96 9.41 0.25
N LYS A 41 15.17 10.73 0.20
CA LYS A 41 14.65 11.66 -0.84
C LYS A 41 14.90 11.25 -2.29
N GLU A 42 15.94 10.46 -2.56
CA GLU A 42 16.30 9.97 -3.91
C GLU A 42 15.72 8.59 -4.26
N ILE A 43 15.13 7.89 -3.30
CA ILE A 43 14.51 6.59 -3.53
C ILE A 43 13.14 6.83 -4.17
N LYS A 44 13.08 6.80 -5.51
CA LYS A 44 11.82 6.72 -6.24
C LYS A 44 11.23 5.33 -6.07
N PRO A 45 10.20 5.14 -5.24
CA PRO A 45 9.78 3.82 -4.86
C PRO A 45 8.62 3.38 -5.74
N TYR A 46 8.88 2.40 -6.58
CA TYR A 46 7.88 1.45 -7.05
C TYR A 46 7.93 0.22 -6.12
N TYR A 47 7.71 0.41 -4.81
CA TYR A 47 7.85 -0.69 -3.85
C TYR A 47 6.58 -1.52 -3.78
N LEU A 48 6.76 -2.82 -4.01
CA LEU A 48 5.80 -3.89 -3.82
C LEU A 48 6.30 -4.75 -2.65
N GLY A 49 5.55 -4.79 -1.56
CA GLY A 49 5.77 -5.72 -0.45
C GLY A 49 4.72 -6.84 -0.50
N LEU A 50 5.12 -8.05 -0.13
CA LEU A 50 4.22 -9.19 0.03
C LEU A 50 4.36 -9.70 1.46
N ASP A 51 3.23 -9.89 2.13
CA ASP A 51 3.15 -10.68 3.36
C ASP A 51 2.38 -11.96 3.04
N GLU A 52 3.12 -13.07 2.96
CA GLU A 52 2.57 -14.38 2.61
C GLU A 52 1.71 -14.97 3.73
N ASP A 53 2.05 -14.69 4.99
CA ASP A 53 1.34 -15.18 6.17
C ASP A 53 -0.05 -14.55 6.27
N LEU A 54 -0.16 -13.27 5.90
CA LEU A 54 -1.43 -12.53 5.89
C LEU A 54 -2.12 -12.52 4.52
N ASN A 55 -1.45 -12.98 3.47
CA ASN A 55 -1.93 -12.94 2.10
C ASN A 55 -2.20 -11.51 1.59
N GLU A 56 -1.37 -10.56 2.04
CA GLU A 56 -1.50 -9.12 1.82
C GLU A 56 -0.41 -8.60 0.87
N ILE A 57 -0.75 -7.61 0.06
CA ILE A 57 0.16 -6.94 -0.87
C ILE A 57 0.17 -5.45 -0.54
N TYR A 58 1.37 -4.87 -0.43
CA TYR A 58 1.56 -3.46 -0.11
C TYR A 58 2.16 -2.74 -1.31
N ILE A 59 1.44 -1.76 -1.84
CA ILE A 59 1.89 -0.97 -2.99
C ILE A 59 2.09 0.48 -2.54
N ALA A 60 3.33 0.92 -2.59
CA ALA A 60 3.67 2.33 -2.46
C ALA A 60 3.56 3.01 -3.83
N ASN A 61 2.95 4.18 -3.85
CA ASN A 61 2.82 5.05 -5.01
C ASN A 61 2.10 4.39 -6.20
N TYR A 62 0.82 4.05 -6.02
CA TYR A 62 -0.03 3.46 -7.05
C TYR A 62 -0.35 4.38 -8.27
N GLY A 63 0.26 5.57 -8.36
CA GLY A 63 0.09 6.52 -9.45
C GLY A 63 -0.94 7.64 -9.18
N LYS A 64 -1.17 8.48 -10.19
CA LYS A 64 -2.00 9.70 -10.04
C LYS A 64 -3.50 9.42 -9.87
N ASN A 65 -4.02 8.35 -10.49
CA ASN A 65 -5.45 8.06 -10.54
C ASN A 65 -5.79 6.76 -9.80
N PRO A 66 -6.38 6.84 -8.58
CA PRO A 66 -6.73 5.66 -7.78
C PRO A 66 -7.77 4.75 -8.44
N THR A 67 -8.70 5.33 -9.21
CA THR A 67 -9.76 4.57 -9.89
C THR A 67 -9.19 3.67 -10.97
N ILE A 68 -8.24 4.18 -11.77
CA ILE A 68 -7.56 3.37 -12.79
C ILE A 68 -6.81 2.22 -12.14
N PHE A 69 -6.01 2.50 -11.10
CA PHE A 69 -5.27 1.48 -10.38
C PHE A 69 -6.20 0.39 -9.81
N LYS A 70 -7.27 0.79 -9.12
CA LYS A 70 -8.26 -0.15 -8.57
C LYS A 70 -8.85 -1.03 -9.67
N ASN A 71 -9.32 -0.44 -10.76
CA ASN A 71 -9.93 -1.18 -11.87
C ASN A 71 -8.94 -2.15 -12.52
N THR A 72 -7.67 -1.77 -12.66
CA THR A 72 -6.61 -2.66 -13.17
C THR A 72 -6.40 -3.85 -12.24
N MET A 73 -6.28 -3.63 -10.94
CA MET A 73 -6.10 -4.71 -9.97
C MET A 73 -7.31 -5.65 -9.93
N GLU A 74 -8.53 -5.12 -9.89
CA GLU A 74 -9.75 -5.95 -9.94
C GLU A 74 -9.86 -6.73 -11.25
N GLY A 75 -9.47 -6.13 -12.38
CA GLY A 75 -9.42 -6.79 -13.67
C GLY A 75 -8.43 -7.96 -13.71
N LEU A 76 -7.23 -7.77 -13.15
CA LEU A 76 -6.25 -8.84 -12.98
C LEU A 76 -6.80 -9.95 -12.08
N GLY A 77 -7.47 -9.59 -10.98
CA GLY A 77 -8.12 -10.56 -10.09
C GLY A 77 -9.09 -11.46 -10.84
N LYS A 78 -9.96 -10.87 -11.67
CA LYS A 78 -10.89 -11.65 -12.52
C LYS A 78 -10.16 -12.57 -13.49
N LEU A 79 -9.09 -12.10 -14.13
CA LEU A 79 -8.34 -12.88 -15.12
C LEU A 79 -7.68 -14.13 -14.50
N TYR A 80 -7.21 -14.01 -13.26
CA TYR A 80 -6.52 -15.08 -12.53
C TYR A 80 -7.41 -15.79 -11.50
N GLU A 81 -8.73 -15.62 -11.57
CA GLU A 81 -9.71 -16.19 -10.63
C GLU A 81 -9.38 -15.89 -9.15
N ALA A 82 -8.75 -14.73 -8.91
CA ALA A 82 -8.34 -14.25 -7.61
C ALA A 82 -9.26 -13.12 -7.14
N GLU A 83 -9.89 -13.30 -5.99
CA GLU A 83 -10.64 -12.23 -5.34
C GLU A 83 -9.67 -11.17 -4.78
N ILE A 84 -9.74 -9.94 -5.30
CA ILE A 84 -8.87 -8.82 -4.92
C ILE A 84 -9.69 -7.71 -4.24
N LYS A 85 -9.22 -7.26 -3.08
CA LYS A 85 -9.76 -6.08 -2.38
C LYS A 85 -8.70 -5.00 -2.28
N VAL A 86 -8.95 -3.84 -2.90
CA VAL A 86 -8.04 -2.68 -2.80
C VAL A 86 -8.49 -1.75 -1.69
N ILE A 87 -7.61 -1.47 -0.74
CA ILE A 87 -7.80 -0.51 0.36
C ILE A 87 -6.89 0.68 0.09
N PRO A 88 -7.42 1.82 -0.39
CA PRO A 88 -6.66 3.05 -0.51
C PRO A 88 -6.43 3.63 0.89
N VAL A 89 -5.21 4.12 1.12
CA VAL A 89 -4.85 4.73 2.39
C VAL A 89 -4.17 6.06 2.12
N ASN A 90 -4.71 7.11 2.74
CA ASN A 90 -4.29 8.49 2.60
C ASN A 90 -3.14 8.83 3.55
#